data_AF-A0A7Y6YZI6-F1
#
_entry.id   AF-A0A7Y6YZI6-F1
#
_cell.length_a   1.000
_cell.length_b   1.000
_cell.length_c   1.000
_cell.angle_alpha   90.00
_cell.angle_beta   90.00
_cell.angle_gamma   90.00
#
_symmetry.space_group_name_H-M   'P 1'
#
loop_
_entity.id
_entity.type
_entity.pdbx_description
1 polymer ?
#
loop_
_entity_poly.entity_id
_entity_poly.type
_entity_poly.pdbx_seq_one_letter_code
_entity_poly.pdbx_strand_id
1 'polypeptide(L)'
;MKPEQQKACRTIRNFDSANAAKWLLENYKLETGKAGEAFVIMQHRSWSKSDQIMLADYFLSNLPHRSDRGYRAFLSFMALPTFLQVLRRNLPDKRIDRDLMIYHLRPILKSHQYSQKYKLLIDDFLQLLEQGHTRHNQ
;
A
#
# COMPACT_ATOMS: atom_id res chain seq x y z
N MET A 1 2.38 20.30 -0.64
CA MET A 1 3.38 19.56 0.17
C MET A 1 3.95 20.49 1.23
N LYS A 2 3.98 20.07 2.51
CA LYS A 2 4.48 20.88 3.63
C LYS A 2 6.02 21.06 3.55
N PRO A 3 6.60 22.11 4.18
CA PRO A 3 8.06 22.33 4.17
C PRO A 3 8.87 21.11 4.65
N GLU A 4 8.41 20.42 5.69
CA GLU A 4 9.09 19.23 6.23
C GLU A 4 9.13 18.08 5.21
N GLN A 5 8.04 17.88 4.45
CA GLN A 5 7.96 16.88 3.39
C GLN A 5 8.89 17.24 2.23
N GLN A 6 9.01 18.54 1.89
CA GLN A 6 9.96 18.99 0.86
C GLN A 6 11.41 18.70 1.27
N LYS A 7 11.75 18.93 2.54
CA LYS A 7 13.06 18.60 3.10
C LYS A 7 13.32 17.09 3.03
N ALA A 8 12.37 16.27 3.48
CA ALA A 8 12.48 14.81 3.42
C ALA A 8 12.67 14.29 1.98
N CYS A 9 11.91 14.80 1.01
CA CYS A 9 12.07 14.46 -0.40
C CYS A 9 13.48 14.79 -0.92
N ARG A 10 14.04 15.96 -0.55
CA ARG A 10 15.42 16.33 -0.91
C ARG A 10 16.44 15.39 -0.27
N THR A 11 16.24 15.01 0.99
CA THR A 11 17.12 14.07 1.70
C THR A 11 17.19 12.71 1.01
N ILE A 12 16.03 12.07 0.79
CA ILE A 12 16.02 10.70 0.24
C ILE A 12 16.37 10.63 -1.25
N ARG A 13 16.35 11.75 -1.96
CA ARG A 13 16.76 11.82 -3.37
C ARG A 13 18.25 11.52 -3.56
N ASN A 14 19.06 11.77 -2.54
CA ASN A 14 20.50 11.51 -2.56
C ASN A 14 20.86 10.08 -2.14
N PHE A 15 19.87 9.29 -1.73
CA PHE A 15 20.07 7.90 -1.32
C PHE A 15 19.75 6.96 -2.48
N ASP A 16 20.43 5.82 -2.52
CA ASP A 16 19.98 4.68 -3.31
C ASP A 16 18.62 4.16 -2.80
N SER A 17 18.04 3.20 -3.52
CA SER A 17 16.70 2.69 -3.21
C SER A 17 16.60 2.10 -1.80
N ALA A 18 17.59 1.31 -1.39
CA ALA A 18 17.59 0.60 -0.12
C ALA A 18 17.77 1.56 1.07
N ASN A 19 18.72 2.50 0.97
CA ASN A 19 18.99 3.49 2.02
C ASN A 19 17.81 4.45 2.20
N ALA A 20 17.15 4.85 1.13
CA ALA A 20 15.91 5.64 1.22
C ALA A 20 14.76 4.85 1.88
N ALA A 21 14.63 3.56 1.59
CA ALA A 21 13.58 2.73 2.18
C ALA A 21 13.82 2.59 3.68
N LYS A 22 15.04 2.24 4.08
CA LYS A 22 15.45 2.17 5.49
C LYS A 22 15.19 3.49 6.21
N TRP A 23 15.58 4.61 5.60
CA TRP A 23 15.33 5.93 6.18
C TRP A 23 13.83 6.20 6.39
N LEU A 24 12.95 5.83 5.45
CA LEU A 24 11.51 5.96 5.63
C LEU A 24 10.97 5.12 6.79
N LEU A 25 11.41 3.86 6.90
CA LEU A 25 11.00 2.96 7.98
C LEU A 25 11.43 3.47 9.37
N GLU A 26 12.62 4.07 9.45
CA GLU A 26 13.16 4.61 10.70
C GLU A 26 12.48 5.92 11.13
N ASN A 27 12.13 6.78 10.17
CA ASN A 27 11.62 8.13 10.43
C ASN A 27 10.09 8.21 10.49
N TYR A 28 9.37 7.26 9.88
CA TYR A 28 7.91 7.24 9.78
C TYR A 28 7.32 5.96 10.35
N LYS A 29 7.66 5.65 11.61
CA LYS A 29 7.12 4.47 12.29
C LYS A 29 5.60 4.55 12.43
N LEU A 30 4.91 3.42 12.29
CA LEU A 30 3.45 3.38 12.30
C LEU A 30 2.82 3.93 13.59
N GLU A 31 3.50 3.77 14.73
CA GLU A 31 3.01 4.20 16.05
C GLU A 31 3.01 5.72 16.20
N THR A 32 3.76 6.44 15.36
CA THR A 32 3.87 7.91 15.43
C THR A 32 2.68 8.64 14.80
N GLY A 33 1.81 7.93 14.08
CA GLY A 33 0.71 8.53 13.31
C GLY A 33 1.15 9.33 12.07
N LYS A 34 2.44 9.33 11.73
CA LYS A 34 3.01 10.10 10.59
C LYS A 34 3.07 9.32 9.27
N ALA A 35 2.52 8.11 9.20
CA ALA A 35 2.51 7.29 7.97
C ALA A 35 1.93 8.04 6.75
N GLY A 36 0.94 8.92 6.97
CA GLY A 36 0.37 9.75 5.90
C GLY A 36 1.37 10.70 5.22
N GLU A 37 2.43 11.11 5.92
CA GLU A 37 3.50 11.93 5.36
C GLU A 37 4.47 11.09 4.53
N ALA A 38 4.79 9.88 5.01
CA ALA A 38 5.61 8.92 4.28
C ALA A 38 5.02 8.61 2.90
N PHE A 39 3.69 8.45 2.82
CA PHE A 39 2.99 8.24 1.55
C PHE A 39 3.16 9.38 0.54
N VAL A 40 3.35 10.62 0.97
CA VAL A 40 3.67 11.73 0.06
C VAL A 40 5.08 11.56 -0.46
N ILE A 41 6.02 11.36 0.46
CA ILE A 41 7.44 11.33 0.18
C ILE A 41 7.80 10.17 -0.77
N MET A 42 7.20 8.99 -0.58
CA MET A 42 7.42 7.82 -1.44
C MET A 42 7.10 8.07 -2.91
N GLN A 43 6.14 8.94 -3.22
CA GLN A 43 5.72 9.21 -4.60
C GLN A 43 6.73 10.07 -5.38
N HIS A 44 7.73 10.65 -4.70
CA HIS A 44 8.68 11.58 -5.30
C HIS A 44 10.02 10.95 -5.71
N ARG A 45 10.10 9.61 -5.78
CA ARG A 45 11.25 8.90 -6.36
C ARG A 45 10.87 7.51 -6.88
N SER A 46 11.74 6.95 -7.70
CA SER A 46 11.66 5.56 -8.14
C SER A 46 12.20 4.60 -7.08
N TRP A 47 11.63 3.40 -7.04
CA TRP A 47 11.98 2.35 -6.08
C TRP A 47 12.31 1.05 -6.80
N SER A 48 13.31 0.32 -6.30
CA SER A 48 13.57 -1.05 -6.71
C SER A 48 12.39 -1.96 -6.36
N LYS A 49 12.18 -3.05 -7.10
CA LYS A 49 11.06 -3.96 -6.83
C LYS A 49 11.08 -4.53 -5.41
N SER A 50 12.25 -4.86 -4.88
CA SER A 50 12.40 -5.36 -3.50
C SER A 50 12.01 -4.30 -2.47
N ASP A 51 12.39 -3.04 -2.68
CA ASP A 51 12.11 -1.97 -1.73
C ASP A 51 10.65 -1.53 -1.80
N GLN A 52 10.02 -1.59 -2.98
CA GLN A 52 8.57 -1.41 -3.11
C GLN A 52 7.83 -2.40 -2.22
N ILE A 53 8.19 -3.69 -2.29
CA ILE A 53 7.57 -4.75 -1.50
C ILE A 53 7.83 -4.52 -0.01
N MET A 54 9.07 -4.20 0.38
CA MET A 54 9.44 -3.93 1.78
C MET A 54 8.63 -2.77 2.37
N LEU A 55 8.54 -1.65 1.66
CA LEU A 55 7.75 -0.50 2.11
C LEU A 55 6.26 -0.86 2.19
N ALA A 56 5.74 -1.58 1.21
CA ALA A 56 4.33 -1.97 1.19
C ALA A 56 4.01 -2.94 2.33
N ASP A 57 4.82 -3.96 2.59
CA ASP A 57 4.64 -4.88 3.70
C ASP A 57 4.66 -4.14 5.05
N TYR A 58 5.55 -3.16 5.22
CA TYR A 58 5.58 -2.37 6.46
C TYR A 58 4.35 -1.46 6.58
N PHE A 59 4.11 -0.56 5.62
CA PHE A 59 3.09 0.48 5.76
C PHE A 59 1.66 -0.03 5.55
N LEU A 60 1.49 -1.20 4.94
CA LEU A 60 0.21 -1.89 4.78
C LEU A 60 0.04 -3.05 5.78
N SER A 61 0.87 -3.15 6.82
CA SER A 61 0.67 -4.17 7.87
C SER A 61 -0.47 -3.83 8.84
N ASN A 62 -0.75 -2.53 9.05
CA ASN A 62 -1.83 -2.06 9.92
C ASN A 62 -3.08 -1.67 9.11
N LEU A 63 -3.62 -2.64 8.38
CA LEU A 63 -4.87 -2.47 7.63
C LEU A 63 -6.09 -2.67 8.55
N PRO A 64 -7.22 -1.99 8.26
CA PRO A 64 -7.47 -1.15 7.10
C PRO A 64 -7.01 0.29 7.34
N HIS A 65 -6.60 0.98 6.28
CA HIS A 65 -6.36 2.42 6.38
C HIS A 65 -7.69 3.18 6.48
N ARG A 66 -7.70 4.27 7.27
CA ARG A 66 -8.84 5.19 7.43
C ARG A 66 -9.14 6.04 6.19
N SER A 67 -8.37 5.88 5.12
CA SER A 67 -8.49 6.63 3.88
C SER A 67 -7.87 5.85 2.73
N ASP A 68 -8.14 6.28 1.51
CA ASP A 68 -7.66 5.66 0.29
C ASP A 68 -6.21 6.09 -0.10
N ARG A 69 -5.64 7.05 0.64
CA ARG A 69 -4.36 7.71 0.36
C ARG A 69 -3.17 6.75 0.31
N GLY A 70 -3.07 5.81 1.25
CA GLY A 70 -1.97 4.84 1.29
C GLY A 70 -1.99 3.92 0.07
N TYR A 71 -3.18 3.42 -0.28
CA TYR A 71 -3.36 2.57 -1.46
C TYR A 71 -2.98 3.29 -2.76
N ARG A 72 -3.43 4.54 -2.94
CA ARG A 72 -3.05 5.36 -4.10
C ARG A 72 -1.56 5.64 -4.16
N ALA A 73 -0.94 5.89 -3.01
CA ALA A 73 0.49 6.17 -2.94
C ALA A 73 1.31 4.98 -3.43
N PHE A 74 0.98 3.75 -3.03
CA PHE A 74 1.67 2.56 -3.54
C PHE A 74 1.40 2.31 -5.01
N LEU A 75 0.14 2.43 -5.46
CA LEU A 75 -0.20 2.21 -6.87
C LEU A 75 0.42 3.23 -7.83
N SER A 76 0.90 4.38 -7.37
CA SER A 76 1.59 5.34 -8.24
C SER A 76 2.99 4.89 -8.68
N PHE A 77 3.61 3.95 -7.96
CA PHE A 77 4.95 3.46 -8.29
C PHE A 77 5.08 1.93 -8.26
N MET A 78 4.10 1.20 -7.73
CA MET A 78 4.07 -0.26 -7.66
C MET A 78 3.06 -0.84 -8.66
N ALA A 79 3.47 -1.90 -9.35
CA ALA A 79 2.59 -2.64 -10.24
C ALA A 79 1.41 -3.27 -9.49
N LEU A 80 0.20 -3.18 -10.05
CA LEU A 80 -1.03 -3.70 -9.46
C LEU A 80 -0.93 -5.17 -8.98
N PRO A 81 -0.33 -6.14 -9.70
CA PRO A 81 -0.26 -7.52 -9.23
C PRO A 81 0.58 -7.66 -7.95
N THR A 82 1.69 -6.93 -7.85
CA THR A 82 2.55 -6.89 -6.64
C THR A 82 1.79 -6.26 -5.48
N PHE A 83 1.07 -5.16 -5.75
CA PHE A 83 0.26 -4.48 -4.74
C PHE A 83 -0.83 -5.39 -4.15
N LEU A 84 -1.59 -6.08 -5.02
CA LEU A 84 -2.60 -7.05 -4.58
C LEU A 84 -1.99 -8.20 -3.78
N GLN A 85 -0.79 -8.67 -4.16
CA GLN A 85 -0.09 -9.72 -3.40
C GLN A 85 0.26 -9.27 -1.98
N VAL A 86 0.77 -8.05 -1.82
CA VAL A 86 1.07 -7.49 -0.48
C VAL A 86 -0.20 -7.37 0.35
N LEU A 87 -1.30 -6.86 -0.24
CA LEU A 87 -2.57 -6.76 0.47
C LEU A 87 -3.10 -8.12 0.91
N ARG A 88 -3.00 -9.16 0.08
CA ARG A 88 -3.41 -10.53 0.43
C ARG A 88 -2.69 -11.06 1.69
N ARG A 89 -1.42 -10.68 1.89
CA ARG A 89 -0.64 -11.10 3.07
C ARG A 89 -1.02 -10.36 4.35
N ASN A 90 -1.63 -9.18 4.23
CA ASN A 90 -1.94 -8.28 5.35
C ASN A 90 -3.44 -8.07 5.52
N LEU A 91 -4.27 -9.02 5.07
CA LEU A 91 -5.73 -8.90 5.18
C LEU A 91 -6.16 -8.84 6.65
N PRO A 92 -7.03 -7.88 7.03
CA PRO A 92 -7.59 -7.87 8.39
C PRO A 92 -8.39 -9.13 8.67
N ASP A 93 -8.36 -9.63 9.91
CA ASP A 93 -9.17 -10.80 10.29
C ASP A 93 -10.66 -10.45 10.44
N LYS A 94 -10.95 -9.22 10.92
CA LYS A 94 -12.32 -8.79 11.20
C LYS A 94 -13.05 -8.40 9.92
N ARG A 95 -14.31 -8.81 9.82
CA ARG A 95 -15.16 -8.47 8.67
C ARG A 95 -15.36 -6.97 8.50
N ILE A 96 -15.63 -6.24 9.58
CA ILE A 96 -15.82 -4.78 9.55
C ILE A 96 -14.61 -4.05 8.95
N ASP A 97 -13.41 -4.55 9.24
CA ASP A 97 -12.16 -4.00 8.75
C ASP A 97 -11.99 -4.27 7.25
N ARG A 98 -12.40 -5.45 6.78
CA ARG A 98 -12.45 -5.79 5.35
C ARG A 98 -13.47 -4.95 4.61
N ASP A 99 -14.65 -4.73 5.19
CA ASP A 99 -15.69 -3.89 4.58
C ASP A 99 -15.17 -2.45 4.40
N LEU A 100 -14.47 -1.91 5.40
CA LEU A 100 -13.82 -0.60 5.31
C LEU A 100 -12.72 -0.57 4.24
N MET A 101 -11.93 -1.66 4.14
CA MET A 101 -10.92 -1.81 3.10
C MET A 101 -11.55 -1.86 1.70
N ILE A 102 -12.64 -2.61 1.51
CA ILE A 102 -13.41 -2.66 0.26
C ILE A 102 -13.94 -1.27 -0.11
N TYR A 103 -14.50 -0.54 0.86
CA TYR A 103 -15.06 0.80 0.64
C TYR A 103 -14.02 1.75 0.02
N HIS A 104 -12.78 1.74 0.52
CA HIS A 104 -11.71 2.58 -0.01
C HIS A 104 -11.05 2.01 -1.29
N LEU A 105 -10.83 0.70 -1.38
CA LEU A 105 -10.09 0.09 -2.49
C LEU A 105 -10.90 -0.08 -3.76
N ARG A 106 -12.19 -0.43 -3.67
CA ARG A 106 -13.02 -0.73 -4.84
C ARG A 106 -13.00 0.39 -5.90
N PRO A 107 -13.18 1.69 -5.57
CA PRO A 107 -13.11 2.74 -6.59
C PRO A 107 -11.72 2.87 -7.21
N ILE A 108 -10.65 2.66 -6.42
CA ILE A 108 -9.27 2.70 -6.93
C ILE A 108 -9.03 1.54 -7.89
N LEU A 109 -9.35 0.31 -7.49
CA LEU A 109 -9.11 -0.87 -8.30
C LEU A 109 -9.91 -0.85 -9.61
N LYS A 110 -11.18 -0.42 -9.58
CA LYS A 110 -11.98 -0.26 -10.80
C LYS A 110 -11.33 0.67 -11.82
N SER A 111 -10.67 1.74 -11.37
CA SER A 111 -9.96 2.65 -12.28
C SER A 111 -8.75 2.00 -12.98
N HIS A 112 -8.28 0.82 -12.53
CA HIS A 112 -7.14 0.08 -13.09
C HIS A 112 -7.53 -1.12 -13.99
N GLN A 113 -8.80 -1.29 -14.32
CA GLN A 113 -9.31 -2.40 -15.15
C GLN A 113 -9.07 -2.19 -16.66
N TYR A 114 -7.84 -1.84 -17.06
CA TYR A 114 -7.52 -1.52 -18.45
C TYR A 114 -7.39 -2.74 -19.37
N SER A 115 -7.35 -3.95 -18.81
CA SER A 115 -7.27 -5.20 -19.57
C SER A 115 -8.08 -6.30 -18.88
N GLN A 116 -8.48 -7.32 -19.66
CA GLN A 116 -9.19 -8.48 -19.13
C GLN A 116 -8.37 -9.19 -18.03
N LYS A 117 -7.05 -9.26 -18.19
CA LYS A 117 -6.14 -9.81 -17.18
C LYS A 117 -6.24 -9.03 -15.85
N TYR A 118 -6.23 -7.70 -15.90
CA TYR A 118 -6.34 -6.89 -14.69
C TYR A 118 -7.73 -6.97 -14.06
N LYS A 119 -8.77 -7.02 -14.90
CA LYS A 119 -10.14 -7.22 -14.44
C LYS A 119 -10.27 -8.51 -13.61
N LEU A 120 -9.79 -9.64 -14.14
CA LEU A 120 -9.81 -10.92 -13.43
C LEU A 120 -9.03 -10.89 -12.11
N LEU A 121 -7.85 -10.26 -12.09
CA LEU A 121 -7.04 -10.12 -10.86
C LEU A 121 -7.75 -9.29 -9.78
N ILE A 122 -8.45 -8.23 -10.19
CA ILE A 122 -9.20 -7.35 -9.28
C ILE A 122 -10.44 -8.06 -8.77
N ASP A 123 -11.20 -8.73 -9.65
CA ASP A 123 -12.43 -9.43 -9.29
C ASP A 123 -12.13 -10.58 -8.30
N ASP A 124 -11.09 -11.37 -8.56
CA ASP A 124 -10.58 -12.41 -7.62
C ASP A 124 -10.23 -11.83 -6.25
N PHE A 125 -9.51 -10.71 -6.22
CA PHE A 125 -9.13 -10.06 -4.97
C PHE A 125 -10.33 -9.49 -4.20
N LEU A 126 -11.29 -8.86 -4.88
CA LEU A 126 -12.50 -8.34 -4.25
C LEU A 126 -13.37 -9.47 -3.69
N GLN A 127 -13.50 -10.57 -4.42
CA GLN A 127 -14.20 -11.77 -3.95
C GLN A 127 -13.54 -12.35 -2.69
N LEU A 128 -12.21 -12.44 -2.66
CA LEU A 128 -11.47 -12.87 -1.46
C LEU A 128 -11.75 -11.98 -0.24
N LEU A 129 -11.82 -10.66 -0.43
CA LEU A 129 -12.14 -9.71 0.65
C LEU A 129 -13.58 -9.92 1.18
N GLU A 130 -14.54 -10.11 0.28
CA GLU A 130 -15.95 -10.31 0.59
C GLU A 130 -16.21 -11.64 1.30
N GLN A 131 -15.48 -12.70 0.95
CA GLN A 131 -15.70 -14.06 1.45
C GLN A 131 -15.13 -14.33 2.85
N GLY A 132 -14.45 -13.37 3.47
CA GLY A 132 -14.22 -13.46 4.92
C GLY A 132 -13.39 -14.68 5.37
N HIS A 133 -12.36 -15.13 4.64
CA HIS A 133 -11.43 -16.21 5.05
C HIS A 133 -12.08 -17.29 5.94
N THR A 134 -12.99 -18.09 5.39
CA THR A 134 -13.27 -19.40 5.94
C THR A 134 -11.97 -20.20 5.90
N ARG A 135 -11.18 -20.18 6.99
CA ARG A 135 -10.18 -21.21 7.19
C ARG A 135 -10.95 -22.53 7.29
N HIS A 136 -10.95 -23.30 6.21
CA HIS A 136 -11.11 -24.73 6.32
C HIS A 136 -9.94 -25.22 7.18
N ASN A 137 -10.20 -25.47 8.45
CA ASN A 137 -9.39 -26.38 9.24
C ASN A 137 -9.41 -27.72 8.50
N GLN A 138 -8.27 -28.12 7.96
CA GLN A 138 -7.94 -29.52 7.76
C GLN A 138 -7.00 -29.93 8.89
#